data_AF-A0A1F2RUW0-F1
#
_entry.id   AF-A0A1F2RUW0-F1
#
_cell.length_a   1.000
_cell.length_b   1.000
_cell.length_c   1.000
_cell.angle_alpha   90.00
_cell.angle_beta   90.00
_cell.angle_gamma   90.00
#
_symmetry.space_group_name_H-M   'P 1'
#
loop_
_entity.id
_entity.type
_entity.pdbx_description
1 polymer ?
#
loop_
_entity_poly.entity_id
_entity_poly.type
_entity_poly.pdbx_seq_one_letter_code
_entity_poly.pdbx_strand_id
1 'polypeptide(L)'
;MESALIGLVGVLIGALLSEHFRRRNRVEVYSHKIFERRLEVYEGLMALVQQAYTIAVDVMENSKRTPEERHTLIAEAVHLVADYTDNNALFIDGYVGSHATAMFMGAEDVQSISDDVERNVAISEFQSMYKSAKQMILEESGVHEINKHFKLVSRSNPESPIINRIKWLEKNNDPTRR
;
A
#
# COMPACT_ATOMS: atom_id res chain seq x y z
N MET A 1 -23.22 51.28 -31.42
CA MET A 1 -23.65 50.49 -30.25
C MET A 1 -23.22 49.03 -30.36
N GLU A 2 -23.36 48.39 -31.53
CA GLU A 2 -22.97 46.98 -31.74
C GLU A 2 -21.49 46.69 -31.41
N SER A 3 -20.56 47.55 -31.84
CA SER A 3 -19.12 47.34 -31.56
C SER A 3 -18.78 47.43 -30.07
N ALA A 4 -19.48 48.28 -29.32
CA ALA A 4 -19.31 48.39 -27.86
C ALA A 4 -19.90 47.16 -27.14
N LEU A 5 -21.01 46.62 -27.66
CA LEU A 5 -21.64 45.40 -27.15
C LEU A 5 -20.74 44.17 -27.38
N ILE A 6 -20.14 44.06 -28.57
CA ILE A 6 -19.20 42.99 -28.93
C ILE A 6 -17.95 43.06 -28.04
N GLY A 7 -17.42 44.27 -27.77
CA GLY A 7 -16.31 44.46 -26.85
C GLY A 7 -16.64 44.02 -25.42
N LEU A 8 -17.83 44.34 -24.91
CA LEU A 8 -18.28 43.95 -23.57
C LEU A 8 -18.46 42.43 -23.43
N VAL A 9 -19.03 41.78 -24.45
CA VAL A 9 -19.15 40.31 -24.51
C VAL A 9 -17.77 39.66 -24.54
N GLY A 10 -16.81 40.20 -25.30
CA GLY A 10 -15.43 39.72 -25.34
C GLY A 10 -14.75 39.77 -23.97
N VAL A 11 -14.93 40.87 -23.22
CA VAL A 11 -14.38 41.02 -21.86
C VAL A 11 -15.01 40.01 -20.90
N LEU A 12 -16.33 39.81 -20.96
CA LEU A 12 -17.03 38.84 -20.13
C LEU A 12 -16.59 37.40 -20.41
N ILE A 13 -16.46 37.01 -21.68
CA ILE A 13 -15.97 35.69 -22.08
C ILE A 13 -14.52 35.51 -21.64
N GLY A 14 -13.66 36.52 -21.85
CA GLY A 14 -12.27 36.50 -21.40
C GLY A 14 -12.16 36.30 -19.89
N ALA A 15 -12.93 37.04 -19.10
CA ALA A 15 -12.95 36.92 -17.64
C ALA A 15 -13.40 35.52 -17.17
N LEU A 16 -14.44 34.96 -17.81
CA LEU A 16 -14.95 33.63 -17.49
C LEU A 16 -13.95 32.52 -17.85
N LEU A 17 -13.32 32.60 -19.03
CA LEU A 17 -12.28 31.66 -19.44
C LEU A 17 -11.06 31.75 -18.53
N SER A 18 -10.58 32.96 -18.22
CA SER A 18 -9.45 33.16 -17.31
C SER A 18 -9.71 32.59 -15.92
N GLU A 19 -10.92 32.79 -15.36
CA GLU A 19 -11.26 32.20 -14.06
C GLU A 19 -11.41 30.67 -14.15
N HIS A 20 -11.93 30.13 -15.25
CA HIS A 20 -12.00 28.68 -15.49
C HIS A 20 -10.60 28.05 -15.53
N PHE A 21 -9.68 28.61 -16.31
CA PHE A 21 -8.29 28.15 -16.37
C PHE A 21 -7.58 28.29 -15.02
N ARG A 22 -7.80 29.40 -14.31
CA ARG A 22 -7.24 29.62 -12.97
C ARG A 22 -7.76 28.60 -11.96
N ARG A 23 -9.05 28.26 -12.00
CA ARG A 23 -9.65 27.20 -11.15
C ARG A 23 -9.05 25.84 -11.46
N ARG A 24 -8.95 25.46 -12.74
CA ARG A 24 -8.33 24.19 -13.15
C ARG A 24 -6.87 24.10 -12.72
N ASN A 25 -6.09 25.15 -12.95
CA ASN A 25 -4.69 25.18 -12.54
C ASN A 25 -4.52 25.05 -11.01
N ARG A 26 -5.39 25.72 -10.21
CA ARG A 26 -5.40 25.52 -8.75
C ARG A 26 -5.71 24.07 -8.38
N VAL A 27 -6.76 23.49 -8.96
CA VAL A 27 -7.14 22.09 -8.69
C VAL A 27 -5.99 21.15 -9.04
N GLU A 28 -5.35 21.34 -10.20
CA GLU A 28 -4.21 20.54 -10.64
C GLU A 28 -3.03 20.63 -9.67
N VAL A 29 -2.66 21.84 -9.24
CA VAL A 29 -1.58 22.06 -8.25
C VAL A 29 -1.91 21.42 -6.90
N TYR A 30 -3.15 21.54 -6.41
CA TYR A 30 -3.54 20.90 -5.15
C TYR A 30 -3.59 19.38 -5.26
N SER A 31 -4.11 18.85 -6.37
CA SER A 31 -4.14 17.42 -6.65
C SER A 31 -2.73 16.84 -6.67
N HIS A 32 -1.76 17.52 -7.29
CA HIS A 32 -0.37 17.08 -7.29
C HIS A 32 0.20 16.99 -5.87
N LYS A 33 0.05 18.04 -5.07
CA LYS A 33 0.56 18.07 -3.69
C LYS A 33 -0.08 17.01 -2.79
N ILE A 34 -1.38 16.80 -2.94
CA ILE A 34 -2.11 15.76 -2.20
C ILE A 34 -1.62 14.37 -2.64
N PHE A 35 -1.43 14.17 -3.94
CA PHE A 35 -0.93 12.91 -4.47
C PHE A 35 0.49 12.61 -3.98
N GLU A 36 1.42 13.56 -4.06
CA GLU A 36 2.78 13.42 -3.52
C GLU A 36 2.75 13.07 -2.03
N ARG A 37 1.97 13.80 -1.24
CA ARG A 37 1.86 13.53 0.20
C ARG A 37 1.28 12.14 0.48
N ARG A 38 0.24 11.73 -0.27
CA ARG A 38 -0.35 10.39 -0.15
C ARG A 38 0.69 9.31 -0.48
N LEU A 39 1.48 9.52 -1.53
CA LEU A 39 2.54 8.59 -1.94
C LEU A 39 3.60 8.43 -0.84
N GLU A 40 4.11 9.54 -0.29
CA GLU A 40 5.05 9.54 0.84
C GLU A 40 4.49 8.75 2.04
N VAL A 41 3.22 8.98 2.37
CA VAL A 41 2.56 8.31 3.49
C VAL A 41 2.49 6.80 3.28
N TYR A 42 2.07 6.34 2.10
CA TYR A 42 1.99 4.90 1.81
C TYR A 42 3.37 4.24 1.65
N GLU A 43 4.38 4.97 1.18
CA GLU A 43 5.77 4.50 1.21
C GLU A 43 6.24 4.26 2.64
N GLY A 44 5.99 5.21 3.54
CA GLY A 44 6.28 5.05 4.97
C GLY A 44 5.51 3.87 5.60
N LEU A 45 4.22 3.70 5.26
CA LEU A 45 3.44 2.55 5.74
C LEU A 45 4.05 1.22 5.26
N MET A 46 4.44 1.14 3.99
CA MET A 46 5.10 -0.05 3.43
C MET A 46 6.40 -0.39 4.18
N ALA A 47 7.21 0.63 4.49
CA ALA A 47 8.47 0.43 5.21
C ALA A 47 8.25 -0.11 6.63
N LEU A 48 7.28 0.46 7.37
CA LEU A 48 6.94 0.01 8.72
C LEU A 48 6.34 -1.39 8.72
N VAL A 49 5.45 -1.70 7.76
CA VAL A 49 4.90 -3.03 7.57
C VAL A 49 5.99 -4.06 7.27
N GLN A 50 6.98 -3.72 6.44
CA GLN A 50 8.13 -4.60 6.18
C GLN A 50 9.00 -4.80 7.43
N GLN A 51 9.20 -3.76 8.23
CA GLN A 51 9.95 -3.85 9.50
C GLN A 51 9.23 -4.75 10.51
N ALA A 52 7.92 -4.54 10.71
CA ALA A 52 7.08 -5.34 11.58
C ALA A 52 7.02 -6.81 11.11
N TYR A 53 6.99 -7.05 9.80
CA TYR A 53 7.08 -8.41 9.24
C TYR A 53 8.40 -9.10 9.60
N THR A 54 9.53 -8.39 9.51
CA THR A 54 10.83 -8.97 9.90
C THR A 54 10.86 -9.35 11.38
N ILE A 55 10.28 -8.52 12.25
CA ILE A 55 10.14 -8.83 13.68
C ILE A 55 9.26 -10.07 13.87
N ALA A 56 8.10 -10.12 13.21
CA ALA A 56 7.18 -11.25 13.32
C ALA A 56 7.81 -12.57 12.87
N VAL A 57 8.56 -12.57 11.76
CA VAL A 57 9.30 -13.77 11.30
C VAL A 57 10.32 -14.24 12.35
N ASP A 58 11.12 -13.33 12.91
CA ASP A 58 12.06 -13.70 13.98
C ASP A 58 11.32 -14.26 15.21
N VAL A 59 10.20 -13.65 15.60
CA VAL A 59 9.38 -14.12 16.73
C VAL A 59 8.83 -15.53 16.48
N MET A 60 8.33 -15.82 15.27
CA MET A 60 7.78 -17.13 14.92
C MET A 60 8.84 -18.23 14.82
N GLU A 61 10.06 -17.90 14.38
CA GLU A 61 11.11 -18.89 14.12
C GLU A 61 12.07 -19.10 15.32
N ASN A 62 12.24 -18.10 16.18
CA ASN A 62 13.26 -18.11 17.24
C ASN A 62 12.75 -18.75 18.54
N SER A 63 13.02 -20.04 18.70
CA SER A 63 12.65 -20.83 19.89
C SER A 63 13.36 -20.42 21.19
N LYS A 64 14.36 -19.53 21.15
CA LYS A 64 15.07 -19.07 22.35
C LYS A 64 14.33 -17.98 23.11
N ARG A 65 13.33 -17.35 22.49
CA ARG A 65 12.55 -16.27 23.10
C ARG A 65 11.46 -16.83 23.99
N THR A 66 11.30 -16.26 25.17
CA THR A 66 10.18 -16.55 26.07
C THR A 66 8.86 -16.03 25.47
N PRO A 67 7.69 -16.59 25.86
CA PRO A 67 6.39 -16.08 25.42
C PRO A 67 6.21 -14.58 25.67
N GLU A 68 6.67 -14.08 26.82
CA GLU A 68 6.56 -12.67 27.21
C GLU A 68 7.42 -11.76 26.31
N GLU A 69 8.64 -12.18 25.98
CA GLU A 69 9.50 -11.45 25.04
C GLU A 69 8.89 -11.40 23.64
N ARG A 70 8.32 -12.52 23.17
CA ARG A 70 7.64 -12.60 21.88
C ARG A 70 6.44 -11.66 21.82
N HIS A 71 5.58 -11.69 22.83
CA HIS A 71 4.43 -10.81 22.93
C HIS A 71 4.84 -9.34 22.95
N THR A 72 5.87 -8.98 23.73
CA THR A 72 6.37 -7.60 23.80
C THR A 72 6.83 -7.10 22.42
N LEU A 73 7.62 -7.89 21.69
CA LEU A 73 8.10 -7.52 20.36
C LEU A 73 6.97 -7.36 19.34
N ILE A 74 5.98 -8.25 19.35
CA ILE A 74 4.83 -8.13 18.46
C ILE A 74 3.96 -6.94 18.84
N ALA A 75 3.72 -6.70 20.13
CA ALA A 75 2.96 -5.55 20.59
C ALA A 75 3.63 -4.23 20.17
N GLU A 76 4.96 -4.13 20.28
CA GLU A 76 5.73 -2.97 19.80
C GLU A 76 5.59 -2.79 18.28
N ALA A 77 5.68 -3.88 17.51
CA ALA A 77 5.52 -3.84 16.05
C ALA A 77 4.09 -3.40 15.64
N VAL A 78 3.07 -3.96 16.29
CA VAL A 78 1.66 -3.58 16.11
C VAL A 78 1.46 -2.11 16.43
N HIS A 79 1.97 -1.64 17.57
CA HIS A 79 1.79 -0.26 18.01
C HIS A 79 2.44 0.74 17.07
N LEU A 80 3.63 0.42 16.55
CA LEU A 80 4.34 1.25 15.58
C LEU A 80 3.57 1.40 14.26
N VAL A 81 2.92 0.35 13.77
CA VAL A 81 2.07 0.44 12.58
C VAL A 81 0.78 1.18 12.90
N ALA A 82 0.13 0.88 14.02
CA ALA A 82 -1.11 1.51 14.44
C ALA A 82 -0.96 3.04 14.58
N ASP A 83 0.05 3.49 15.34
CA ASP A 83 0.32 4.91 15.57
C ASP A 83 0.59 5.64 14.25
N TYR A 84 1.34 5.02 13.33
CA TYR A 84 1.56 5.59 12.01
C TYR A 84 0.27 5.71 11.20
N THR A 85 -0.60 4.68 11.23
CA THR A 85 -1.88 4.71 10.52
C THR A 85 -2.81 5.78 11.09
N ASP A 86 -2.88 5.93 12.41
CA ASP A 86 -3.71 6.92 13.09
C ASP A 86 -3.22 8.34 12.79
N ASN A 87 -1.90 8.58 12.88
CA ASN A 87 -1.30 9.88 12.60
C ASN A 87 -1.45 10.31 11.12
N ASN A 88 -1.73 9.36 10.21
CA ASN A 88 -1.90 9.62 8.80
C ASN A 88 -3.29 9.21 8.27
N ALA A 89 -4.31 9.16 9.14
CA ALA A 89 -5.68 8.75 8.80
C ALA A 89 -6.36 9.61 7.72
N LEU A 90 -5.84 10.81 7.42
CA LEU A 90 -6.31 11.63 6.31
C LEU A 90 -5.97 11.03 4.94
N PHE A 91 -4.89 10.24 4.85
CA PHE A 91 -4.36 9.70 3.60
C PHE A 91 -4.45 8.18 3.52
N ILE A 92 -4.44 7.50 4.67
CA ILE A 92 -4.53 6.05 4.75
C ILE A 92 -6.00 5.64 4.83
N ASP A 93 -6.42 4.74 3.94
CA ASP A 93 -7.74 4.13 4.02
C ASP A 93 -7.86 3.30 5.30
N GLY A 94 -9.00 3.43 5.99
CA GLY A 94 -9.21 2.82 7.30
C GLY A 94 -9.14 1.28 7.26
N TYR A 95 -9.55 0.64 6.17
CA TYR A 95 -9.45 -0.82 6.04
C TYR A 95 -8.01 -1.24 5.77
N VAL A 96 -7.27 -0.49 4.94
CA VAL A 96 -5.85 -0.75 4.71
C VAL A 96 -5.06 -0.61 6.01
N GLY A 97 -5.28 0.47 6.77
CA GLY A 97 -4.63 0.68 8.06
C GLY A 97 -4.96 -0.41 9.09
N SER A 98 -6.24 -0.80 9.17
CA SER A 98 -6.69 -1.88 10.05
C SER A 98 -6.05 -3.22 9.70
N HIS A 99 -6.03 -3.59 8.41
CA HIS A 99 -5.41 -4.83 7.96
C HIS A 99 -3.89 -4.83 8.22
N ALA A 100 -3.21 -3.72 7.88
CA ALA A 100 -1.77 -3.56 8.09
C ALA A 100 -1.37 -3.67 9.56
N THR A 101 -2.24 -3.26 10.48
CA THR A 101 -2.02 -3.35 11.93
C THR A 101 -2.36 -4.74 12.46
N ALA A 102 -3.56 -5.23 12.17
CA ALA A 102 -4.11 -6.43 12.79
C ALA A 102 -3.39 -7.72 12.34
N MET A 103 -2.80 -7.74 11.14
CA MET A 103 -2.16 -8.95 10.62
C MET A 103 -0.98 -9.47 11.46
N PHE A 104 -0.39 -8.64 12.32
CA PHE A 104 0.70 -9.04 13.20
C PHE A 104 0.22 -9.62 14.52
N MET A 105 -1.03 -9.39 14.91
CA MET A 105 -1.59 -9.89 16.16
C MET A 105 -1.66 -11.43 16.12
N GLY A 106 -1.13 -12.08 17.16
CA GLY A 106 -1.11 -13.54 17.26
C GLY A 106 0.13 -14.20 16.63
N ALA A 107 1.02 -13.43 15.99
CA ALA A 107 2.30 -13.96 15.51
C ALA A 107 3.20 -14.48 16.64
N GLU A 108 3.04 -13.96 17.87
CA GLU A 108 3.77 -14.40 19.06
C GLU A 108 3.45 -15.84 19.50
N ASP A 109 2.27 -16.33 19.12
CA ASP A 109 1.74 -17.64 19.54
C ASP A 109 2.13 -18.76 18.58
N VAL A 110 2.49 -18.43 17.34
CA VAL A 110 2.81 -19.42 16.29
C VAL A 110 3.91 -20.38 16.75
N GLN A 111 4.93 -19.87 17.46
CA GLN A 111 6.02 -20.71 17.93
C GLN A 111 5.61 -21.66 19.08
N SER A 112 4.53 -21.35 19.79
CA SER A 112 3.98 -22.21 20.84
C SER A 112 3.20 -23.40 20.28
N ILE A 113 2.92 -23.45 18.97
CA ILE A 113 2.17 -24.53 18.33
C ILE A 113 3.06 -25.78 18.26
N SER A 114 2.66 -26.82 19.01
CA SER A 114 3.39 -28.09 19.11
C SER A 114 3.28 -28.96 17.86
N ASP A 115 2.17 -28.86 17.14
CA ASP A 115 1.98 -29.61 15.90
C ASP A 115 2.66 -28.89 14.73
N ASP A 116 3.59 -29.57 14.07
CA ASP A 116 4.38 -28.98 12.99
C ASP A 116 3.53 -28.65 11.76
N VAL A 117 2.45 -29.39 11.50
CA VAL A 117 1.57 -29.14 10.35
C VAL A 117 0.76 -27.87 10.61
N GLU A 118 0.12 -27.76 11.77
CA GLU A 118 -0.63 -26.60 12.21
C GLU A 118 0.25 -25.34 12.26
N ARG A 119 1.48 -25.45 12.79
CA ARG A 119 2.44 -24.34 12.82
C ARG A 119 2.78 -23.85 11.41
N ASN A 120 3.03 -24.77 10.47
CA ASN A 120 3.31 -24.39 9.08
C ASN A 120 2.10 -23.75 8.38
N VAL A 121 0.88 -24.16 8.72
CA VAL A 121 -0.36 -23.52 8.24
C VAL A 121 -0.43 -22.08 8.76
N ALA A 122 -0.24 -21.86 10.06
CA ALA A 122 -0.25 -20.53 10.65
C ALA A 122 0.80 -19.59 10.02
N ILE A 123 2.02 -20.09 9.80
CA ILE A 123 3.07 -19.33 9.08
C ILE A 123 2.62 -18.97 7.66
N SER A 124 2.03 -19.92 6.93
CA SER A 124 1.55 -19.68 5.56
C SER A 124 0.40 -18.66 5.52
N GLU A 125 -0.51 -18.71 6.48
CA GLU A 125 -1.60 -17.74 6.62
C GLU A 125 -1.06 -16.34 6.92
N PHE A 126 -0.13 -16.21 7.86
CA PHE A 126 0.56 -14.95 8.15
C PHE A 126 1.25 -14.38 6.89
N GLN A 127 2.01 -15.21 6.16
CA GLN A 127 2.65 -14.80 4.91
C GLN A 127 1.64 -14.38 3.84
N SER A 128 0.47 -15.01 3.81
CA SER A 128 -0.63 -14.63 2.91
C SER A 128 -1.19 -13.25 3.28
N MET A 129 -1.48 -13.02 4.56
CA MET A 129 -1.94 -11.72 5.06
C MET A 129 -0.95 -10.60 4.76
N TYR A 130 0.35 -10.87 4.92
CA TYR A 130 1.42 -9.94 4.56
C TYR A 130 1.45 -9.60 3.08
N LYS A 131 1.30 -10.61 2.20
CA LYS A 131 1.22 -10.39 0.75
C LYS A 131 -0.01 -9.53 0.40
N SER A 132 -1.15 -9.81 1.01
CA SER A 132 -2.37 -9.03 0.84
C SER A 132 -2.18 -7.57 1.29
N ALA A 133 -1.54 -7.34 2.45
CA ALA A 133 -1.27 -5.99 2.93
C ALA A 133 -0.42 -5.18 1.95
N LYS A 134 0.65 -5.78 1.41
CA LYS A 134 1.48 -5.11 0.39
C LYS A 134 0.68 -4.78 -0.87
N GLN A 135 -0.17 -5.69 -1.30
CA GLN A 135 -1.01 -5.48 -2.48
C GLN A 135 -1.99 -4.32 -2.24
N MET A 136 -2.68 -4.31 -1.09
CA MET A 136 -3.59 -3.24 -0.70
C MET A 136 -2.88 -1.88 -0.66
N ILE A 137 -1.68 -1.80 -0.09
CA ILE A 137 -0.88 -0.57 -0.04
C ILE A 137 -0.51 -0.10 -1.47
N LEU A 138 -0.10 -1.02 -2.35
CA LEU A 138 0.27 -0.68 -3.73
C LEU A 138 -0.91 -0.21 -4.58
N GLU A 139 -2.07 -0.84 -4.41
CA GLU A 139 -3.31 -0.46 -5.08
C GLU A 139 -3.79 0.90 -4.58
N GLU A 140 -3.87 1.08 -3.26
CA GLU A 140 -4.40 2.30 -2.67
C GLU A 140 -3.42 3.48 -2.75
N SER A 141 -2.12 3.26 -2.83
CA SER A 141 -1.17 4.36 -3.07
C SER A 141 -1.27 4.96 -4.49
N GLY A 142 -1.93 4.28 -5.43
CA GLY A 142 -1.97 4.67 -6.85
C GLY A 142 -0.70 4.34 -7.64
N VAL A 143 0.32 3.80 -6.96
CA VAL A 143 1.59 3.36 -7.59
C VAL A 143 1.35 2.25 -8.58
N HIS A 144 0.38 1.35 -8.32
CA HIS A 144 0.06 0.26 -9.23
C HIS A 144 -0.29 0.74 -10.65
N GLU A 145 -1.18 1.72 -10.77
CA GLU A 145 -1.60 2.24 -12.07
C GLU A 145 -0.49 3.06 -12.75
N ILE A 146 0.30 3.81 -11.98
CA ILE A 146 1.46 4.54 -12.52
C ILE A 146 2.50 3.57 -13.09
N ASN A 147 2.83 2.51 -12.36
CA ASN A 147 3.79 1.50 -12.81
C ASN A 147 3.31 0.77 -14.07
N LYS A 148 2.01 0.49 -14.17
CA LYS A 148 1.39 -0.06 -15.38
C LYS A 148 1.56 0.88 -16.58
N HIS A 149 1.34 2.18 -16.38
CA HIS A 149 1.58 3.17 -17.43
C HIS A 149 3.06 3.22 -17.84
N PHE A 150 4.00 3.28 -16.88
CA PHE A 150 5.43 3.28 -17.16
C PHE A 150 5.89 2.02 -17.87
N LYS A 151 5.34 0.85 -17.52
CA LYS A 151 5.66 -0.41 -18.21
C LYS A 151 5.24 -0.39 -19.68
N LEU A 152 4.08 0.20 -19.99
CA LEU A 152 3.61 0.37 -21.37
C LEU A 152 4.54 1.30 -22.17
N VAL A 153 4.96 2.42 -21.57
CA VAL A 153 5.83 3.42 -22.22
C VAL A 153 7.25 2.87 -22.41
N SER A 154 7.83 2.28 -21.37
CA SER A 154 9.21 1.77 -21.39
C SER A 154 9.35 0.44 -22.13
N ARG A 155 8.23 -0.26 -22.41
CA ARG A 155 8.21 -1.64 -22.90
C ARG A 155 9.03 -2.59 -22.02
N SER A 156 9.15 -2.28 -20.73
CA SER A 156 9.92 -3.08 -19.78
C SER A 156 9.27 -4.46 -19.63
N ASN A 157 10.01 -5.49 -20.03
CA ASN A 157 9.63 -6.89 -19.81
C ASN A 157 10.85 -7.66 -19.29
N PRO A 158 11.18 -7.53 -17.99
CA PRO A 158 12.31 -8.24 -17.42
C PRO A 158 12.07 -9.75 -17.51
N GLU A 159 13.07 -10.47 -18.00
CA GLU A 159 13.07 -11.92 -18.10
C GLU A 159 14.32 -12.49 -17.43
N SER A 160 14.13 -13.54 -16.64
CA SER A 160 15.22 -14.31 -16.05
C SER A 160 14.72 -15.72 -15.75
N PRO A 161 15.60 -16.71 -15.57
CA PRO A 161 15.19 -18.05 -15.16
C PRO A 161 14.32 -18.04 -13.90
N ILE A 162 14.63 -17.15 -12.94
CA ILE A 162 13.88 -16.99 -11.69
C ILE A 162 12.50 -16.39 -11.98
N ILE A 163 12.42 -15.32 -12.76
CA ILE A 163 11.13 -14.68 -13.13
C ILE A 163 10.23 -15.68 -13.87
N ASN A 164 10.80 -16.45 -14.79
CA ASN A 164 10.07 -17.47 -15.53
C ASN A 164 9.54 -18.58 -14.62
N ARG A 165 10.32 -18.97 -13.61
CA ARG A 165 9.87 -19.95 -12.61
C ARG A 165 8.72 -19.41 -11.77
N ILE A 166 8.77 -18.14 -11.35
CA ILE A 166 7.69 -17.50 -10.59
C ILE A 166 6.41 -17.43 -11.43
N LYS A 167 6.48 -16.93 -12.66
CA LYS A 167 5.34 -16.88 -13.60
C LYS A 167 4.71 -18.27 -13.81
N TRP A 168 5.53 -19.30 -13.90
CA TRP A 168 5.06 -20.68 -14.02
C TRP A 168 4.31 -21.13 -12.76
N LEU A 169 4.84 -20.85 -11.57
CA LEU A 169 4.19 -21.19 -10.30
C LEU A 169 2.84 -20.49 -10.16
N GLU A 170 2.76 -19.19 -10.45
CA GLU A 170 1.51 -18.41 -10.39
C GLU A 170 0.43 -19.00 -11.30
N LYS A 171 0.78 -19.34 -12.55
CA LYS A 171 -0.15 -19.94 -13.52
C LYS A 171 -0.66 -21.33 -13.12
N ASN A 172 0.15 -22.07 -12.35
CA ASN A 172 -0.11 -23.46 -11.99
C ASN A 172 -0.69 -23.63 -10.56
N ASN A 173 -0.67 -22.58 -9.73
CA ASN A 173 -1.26 -22.56 -8.39
C ASN A 173 -2.60 -21.81 -8.30
N ASP A 174 -3.17 -21.33 -9.42
CA ASP A 174 -4.47 -20.66 -9.44
C ASP A 174 -5.62 -21.63 -9.06
N PRO A 175 -6.28 -21.44 -7.90
CA PRO A 175 -7.35 -22.33 -7.44
C PRO A 175 -8.61 -22.27 -8.31
N THR A 176 -8.74 -21.28 -9.21
CA THR A 176 -9.88 -21.16 -10.13
C THR A 176 -9.83 -22.09 -11.35
N ARG A 177 -8.77 -22.90 -11.49
CA ARG A 177 -8.57 -23.85 -12.60
C ARG A 177 -8.69 -25.34 -12.21
N ARG A 178 -9.20 -25.65 -11.02
CA ARG A 178 -9.53 -27.03 -10.60
C ARG A 178 -11.03 -27.22 -10.51
#